data_AF-A0A9X5XE86-F1
#
_entry.id   AF-A0A9X5XE86-F1
#
_cell.length_a   1.000
_cell.length_b   1.000
_cell.length_c   1.000
_cell.angle_alpha   90.00
_cell.angle_beta   90.00
_cell.angle_gamma   90.00
#
_symmetry.space_group_name_H-M   'P 1'
#
loop_
_entity.id
_entity.type
_entity.pdbx_description
1 polymer ?
#
loop_
_entity_poly.entity_id
_entity_poly.type
_entity_poly.pdbx_seq_one_letter_code
_entity_poly.pdbx_strand_id
1 'polypeptide(L)'
;MAAEIVNPRSDSSTGLEGDVEPVNSAGSVDTVGSDGSVDSLDFDPAFALHRGGKMAVQATVPVRDKDDLSLAYTPGVAKVCSAIAEQPELVHDYTWKSSVVAVVTDGTAVLGLGDIGPEASLPVMEGKAILFKQFGGVDAVPIALDCTGVDEIVETVVRLAPSFGGVNLEDISAPRCFEIERKLQERLDIPVFHDDQHGTAIVTLAALRNAAKLTGRTLGDLRAVISGAGAAGVAIAKFLLEAGIGDVAVADRKGIVSADRDDLT
;
A
#
# COMPACT_ATOMS: atom_id res chain seq x y z
N MET A 1 11.72 1.14 -37.88
CA MET A 1 11.02 -0.16 -38.05
C MET A 1 10.58 -0.59 -36.67
N ALA A 2 9.29 -0.42 -36.37
CA ALA A 2 8.69 -0.90 -35.13
C ALA A 2 8.18 -2.31 -35.39
N ALA A 3 8.56 -3.28 -34.55
CA ALA A 3 8.04 -4.64 -34.62
C ALA A 3 6.76 -4.70 -33.78
N GLU A 4 5.65 -5.05 -34.44
CA GLU A 4 4.40 -5.46 -33.80
C GLU A 4 4.64 -6.72 -32.96
N ILE A 5 4.18 -6.68 -31.71
CA ILE A 5 4.01 -7.89 -30.90
C ILE A 5 2.59 -8.39 -31.17
N VAL A 6 2.48 -9.46 -31.93
CA VAL A 6 1.24 -10.18 -32.22
C VAL A 6 0.84 -10.97 -30.97
N ASN A 7 -0.36 -10.71 -30.45
CA ASN A 7 -1.00 -11.52 -29.41
C ASN A 7 -1.78 -12.67 -30.07
N PRO A 8 -1.37 -13.95 -29.95
CA PRO A 8 -2.06 -15.04 -30.60
C PRO A 8 -3.11 -15.61 -29.65
N ARG A 9 -4.35 -15.12 -29.72
CA ARG A 9 -5.62 -15.84 -29.41
C ARG A 9 -6.77 -14.84 -29.27
N SER A 10 -7.55 -14.69 -30.35
CA SER A 10 -9.01 -14.54 -30.30
C SER A 10 -9.53 -14.37 -31.74
N ASP A 11 -9.45 -15.43 -32.54
CA ASP A 11 -10.30 -15.54 -33.72
C ASP A 11 -11.53 -16.38 -33.33
N SER A 12 -12.63 -15.68 -33.04
CA SER A 12 -13.97 -16.25 -33.15
C SER A 12 -14.92 -15.14 -33.57
N SER A 13 -15.06 -15.01 -34.88
CA SER A 13 -16.13 -14.27 -35.54
C SER A 13 -17.47 -14.95 -35.31
N THR A 14 -18.42 -14.27 -34.68
CA THR A 14 -19.85 -14.40 -34.98
C THR A 14 -20.53 -13.08 -34.68
N GLY A 15 -20.92 -12.36 -35.73
CA GLY A 15 -21.86 -11.26 -35.61
C GLY A 15 -23.28 -11.78 -35.43
N LEU A 16 -24.08 -11.09 -34.65
CA LEU A 16 -25.54 -11.07 -34.72
C LEU A 16 -26.02 -9.71 -34.19
N GLU A 17 -26.80 -9.04 -35.03
CA GLU A 17 -27.55 -7.81 -34.76
C GLU A 17 -28.63 -8.07 -33.69
N GLY A 18 -28.88 -7.10 -32.82
CA GLY A 18 -29.95 -7.15 -31.82
C GLY A 18 -30.17 -5.78 -31.16
N ASP A 19 -31.44 -5.38 -31.10
CA ASP A 19 -31.94 -4.03 -30.85
C ASP A 19 -31.62 -3.42 -29.46
N VAL A 20 -31.49 -2.09 -29.43
CA VAL A 20 -31.27 -1.29 -28.22
C VAL A 20 -32.62 -0.79 -27.69
N GLU A 21 -33.03 -1.25 -26.51
CA GLU A 21 -34.10 -0.66 -25.68
C GLU A 21 -33.48 -0.02 -24.43
N PRO A 22 -34.01 1.11 -23.91
CA PRO A 22 -33.36 1.86 -22.84
C PRO A 22 -33.77 1.33 -21.46
N VAL A 23 -32.81 1.11 -20.56
CA VAL A 23 -33.09 0.81 -19.14
C VAL A 23 -32.81 2.03 -18.28
N ASN A 24 -33.86 2.47 -17.59
CA ASN A 24 -33.82 3.48 -16.55
C ASN A 24 -33.83 2.80 -15.15
N SER A 25 -33.02 3.37 -14.26
CA SER A 25 -33.10 3.37 -12.78
C SER A 25 -32.98 2.06 -11.97
N ALA A 26 -31.94 2.06 -11.13
CA ALA A 26 -31.87 1.60 -9.72
C ALA A 26 -32.23 0.14 -9.39
N GLY A 27 -31.22 -0.64 -8.96
CA GLY A 27 -31.44 -1.86 -8.18
C GLY A 27 -30.25 -2.81 -8.06
N SER A 28 -30.00 -3.23 -6.82
CA SER A 28 -29.42 -4.51 -6.33
C SER A 28 -28.01 -4.94 -6.72
N VAL A 29 -27.23 -5.24 -5.67
CA VAL A 29 -26.04 -6.10 -5.73
C VAL A 29 -26.51 -7.51 -6.09
N ASP A 30 -26.33 -7.90 -7.35
CA ASP A 30 -26.64 -9.24 -7.81
C ASP A 30 -25.59 -10.24 -7.30
N THR A 31 -26.10 -11.21 -6.55
CA THR A 31 -25.38 -12.41 -6.12
C THR A 31 -24.87 -13.18 -7.33
N VAL A 32 -23.55 -13.40 -7.38
CA VAL A 32 -22.86 -14.14 -8.44
C VAL A 32 -23.45 -15.55 -8.60
N GLY A 33 -23.87 -15.84 -9.84
CA GLY A 33 -24.41 -17.12 -10.27
C GLY A 33 -23.37 -18.25 -10.23
N SER A 34 -23.87 -19.46 -10.00
CA SER A 34 -23.16 -20.67 -9.61
C SER A 34 -22.42 -21.40 -10.74
N ASP A 35 -21.69 -20.70 -11.60
CA ASP A 35 -20.76 -21.35 -12.56
C ASP A 35 -19.40 -20.66 -12.50
N GLY A 36 -18.66 -20.94 -11.42
CA GLY A 36 -17.39 -20.33 -11.05
C GLY A 36 -16.20 -20.75 -11.93
N SER A 37 -16.37 -20.72 -13.26
CA SER A 37 -15.24 -20.78 -14.17
C SER A 37 -14.46 -19.47 -14.07
N VAL A 38 -13.12 -19.52 -14.00
CA VAL A 38 -12.28 -18.31 -13.94
C VAL A 38 -12.56 -17.38 -15.14
N ASP A 39 -12.96 -17.95 -16.27
CA ASP A 39 -13.32 -17.22 -17.49
C ASP A 39 -14.64 -16.42 -17.37
N SER A 40 -15.54 -16.77 -16.44
CA SER A 40 -16.77 -15.98 -16.21
C SER A 40 -16.54 -14.74 -15.34
N LEU A 41 -15.41 -14.65 -14.64
CA LEU A 41 -15.07 -13.47 -13.85
C LEU A 41 -14.51 -12.33 -14.72
N ASP A 42 -13.91 -12.66 -15.87
CA ASP A 42 -13.31 -11.66 -16.76
C ASP A 42 -14.32 -10.70 -17.42
N PHE A 43 -15.62 -10.99 -17.33
CA PHE A 43 -16.66 -10.05 -17.76
C PHE A 43 -16.68 -8.78 -16.90
N ASP A 44 -16.19 -8.86 -15.66
CA ASP A 44 -15.93 -7.69 -14.84
C ASP A 44 -14.53 -7.12 -15.20
N PRO A 45 -14.45 -5.86 -15.67
CA PRO A 45 -13.18 -5.21 -16.00
C PRO A 45 -12.14 -5.21 -14.87
N ALA A 46 -12.58 -5.24 -13.61
CA ALA A 46 -11.69 -5.33 -12.47
C ALA A 46 -10.92 -6.66 -12.46
N PHE A 47 -11.59 -7.78 -12.71
CA PHE A 47 -10.93 -9.10 -12.76
C PHE A 47 -10.02 -9.21 -13.99
N ALA A 48 -10.49 -8.75 -15.16
CA ALA A 48 -9.68 -8.75 -16.38
C ALA A 48 -8.37 -7.96 -16.21
N LEU A 49 -8.40 -6.80 -15.54
CA LEU A 49 -7.21 -6.00 -15.22
C LEU A 49 -6.23 -6.72 -14.30
N HIS A 50 -6.71 -7.54 -13.37
CA HIS A 50 -5.88 -8.22 -12.37
C HIS A 50 -5.35 -9.58 -12.84
N ARG A 51 -5.71 -10.05 -14.04
CA ARG A 51 -5.22 -11.32 -14.56
C ARG A 51 -3.69 -11.28 -14.74
N GLY A 52 -2.99 -12.08 -13.94
CA GLY A 52 -1.52 -12.15 -13.92
C GLY A 52 -0.85 -11.14 -12.97
N GLY A 53 -1.64 -10.40 -12.19
CA GLY A 53 -1.14 -9.35 -11.29
C GLY A 53 -0.85 -8.04 -12.02
N LYS A 54 -0.61 -6.98 -11.25
CA LYS A 54 -0.42 -5.60 -11.75
C LYS A 54 1.05 -5.19 -11.90
N MET A 55 1.99 -6.09 -11.60
CA MET A 55 3.40 -5.76 -11.49
C MET A 55 4.29 -6.70 -12.30
N ALA A 56 5.46 -6.20 -12.68
CA ALA A 56 6.54 -6.96 -13.29
C ALA A 56 7.88 -6.43 -12.80
N VAL A 57 8.90 -7.30 -12.78
CA VAL A 57 10.30 -6.89 -12.52
C VAL A 57 11.00 -6.69 -13.85
N GLN A 58 11.65 -5.54 -14.02
CA GLN A 58 12.39 -5.20 -15.22
C GLN A 58 13.85 -4.86 -14.89
N ALA A 59 14.79 -5.43 -15.64
CA ALA A 59 16.20 -5.08 -15.51
C ALA A 59 16.46 -3.64 -15.96
N THR A 60 17.24 -2.90 -15.18
CA THR A 60 17.64 -1.52 -15.48
C THR A 60 18.91 -1.43 -16.33
N VAL A 61 19.65 -2.54 -16.42
CA VAL A 61 20.86 -2.68 -17.25
C VAL A 61 20.68 -3.78 -18.28
N PRO A 62 21.09 -3.57 -19.54
CA PRO A 62 21.02 -4.60 -20.57
C PRO A 62 22.08 -5.68 -20.33
N VAL A 63 21.75 -6.94 -20.65
CA VAL A 63 22.70 -8.06 -20.70
C VAL A 63 22.61 -8.68 -22.09
N ARG A 64 23.43 -8.19 -23.03
CA ARG A 64 23.33 -8.56 -24.47
C ARG A 64 24.35 -9.59 -24.90
N ASP A 65 25.50 -9.60 -24.24
CA ASP A 65 26.62 -10.46 -24.58
C ASP A 65 27.39 -10.93 -23.34
N LYS A 66 28.49 -11.64 -23.58
CA LYS A 66 29.35 -12.21 -22.54
C LYS A 66 30.00 -11.12 -21.68
N ASP A 67 30.33 -9.97 -22.25
CA ASP A 67 31.03 -8.91 -21.55
C ASP A 67 30.06 -8.22 -20.58
N ASP A 68 28.85 -7.88 -21.04
CA ASP A 68 27.76 -7.37 -20.19
C ASP A 68 27.47 -8.36 -19.03
N LEU A 69 27.34 -9.66 -19.33
CA LEU A 69 27.08 -10.70 -18.32
C LEU A 69 28.21 -10.79 -17.29
N SER A 70 29.46 -10.67 -17.72
CA SER A 70 30.63 -10.74 -16.84
C SER A 70 30.74 -9.57 -15.87
N LEU A 71 30.13 -8.42 -16.21
CA LEU A 71 30.07 -7.23 -15.37
C LEU A 71 28.86 -7.26 -14.43
N ALA A 72 27.66 -7.55 -14.97
CA ALA A 72 26.42 -7.61 -14.21
C ALA A 72 26.38 -8.79 -13.23
N TYR A 73 27.13 -9.85 -13.54
CA TYR A 73 27.22 -11.06 -12.72
C TYR A 73 28.68 -11.50 -12.55
N THR A 74 28.95 -12.80 -12.50
CA THR A 74 30.29 -13.33 -12.25
C THR A 74 31.21 -13.11 -13.46
N PRO A 75 32.45 -12.63 -13.25
CA PRO A 75 33.12 -12.37 -11.96
C PRO A 75 33.00 -10.93 -11.45
N GLY A 76 32.44 -9.99 -12.22
CA GLY A 76 32.37 -8.56 -11.90
C GLY A 76 31.66 -8.25 -10.59
N VAL A 77 30.51 -8.87 -10.36
CA VAL A 77 29.68 -8.67 -9.15
C VAL A 77 30.44 -8.94 -7.85
N ALA A 78 31.42 -9.85 -7.87
CA ALA A 78 32.23 -10.18 -6.68
C ALA A 78 33.02 -8.97 -6.17
N LYS A 79 33.46 -8.06 -7.05
CA LYS A 79 34.16 -6.82 -6.65
C LYS A 79 33.23 -5.89 -5.88
N VAL A 80 31.98 -5.76 -6.33
CA VAL A 80 30.96 -4.92 -5.67
C VAL A 80 30.58 -5.53 -4.32
N CYS A 81 30.37 -6.84 -4.25
CA CYS A 81 30.10 -7.54 -3.00
C CYS A 81 31.22 -7.36 -1.97
N SER A 82 32.49 -7.53 -2.38
CA SER A 82 33.63 -7.32 -1.49
C SER A 82 33.74 -5.87 -1.00
N ALA A 83 33.49 -4.89 -1.89
CA ALA A 83 33.49 -3.48 -1.51
C ALA A 83 32.41 -3.16 -0.47
N ILE A 84 31.19 -3.69 -0.62
CA ILE A 84 30.12 -3.53 0.37
C ILE A 84 30.45 -4.26 1.68
N ALA A 85 31.12 -5.41 1.63
CA ALA A 85 31.56 -6.11 2.84
C ALA A 85 32.61 -5.31 3.65
N GLU A 86 33.45 -4.53 2.96
CA GLU A 86 34.44 -3.64 3.58
C GLU A 86 33.84 -2.29 4.02
N GLN A 87 32.88 -1.76 3.26
CA GLN A 87 32.21 -0.47 3.45
C GLN A 87 30.69 -0.64 3.27
N PRO A 88 29.94 -1.02 4.33
CA PRO A 88 28.51 -1.36 4.23
C PRO A 88 27.61 -0.29 3.63
N GLU A 89 27.94 0.99 3.81
CA GLU A 89 27.21 2.15 3.28
C GLU A 89 27.10 2.15 1.75
N LEU A 90 28.05 1.53 1.06
CA LEU A 90 28.07 1.41 -0.41
C LEU A 90 26.87 0.61 -0.95
N VAL A 91 26.13 -0.10 -0.09
CA VAL A 91 24.88 -0.76 -0.45
C VAL A 91 23.85 0.22 -1.04
N HIS A 92 23.86 1.49 -0.61
CA HIS A 92 22.92 2.50 -1.09
C HIS A 92 23.24 3.01 -2.49
N ASP A 93 24.51 2.95 -2.89
CA ASP A 93 24.99 3.43 -4.20
C ASP A 93 24.99 2.32 -5.26
N TYR A 94 25.35 1.09 -4.85
CA TYR A 94 25.58 -0.02 -5.78
C TYR A 94 24.51 -1.12 -5.74
N THR A 95 23.40 -0.89 -5.04
CA THR A 95 22.23 -1.77 -5.09
C THR A 95 20.95 -0.94 -5.21
N TRP A 96 19.86 -1.60 -5.56
CA TRP A 96 18.53 -0.99 -5.60
C TRP A 96 17.97 -0.58 -4.22
N LYS A 97 18.67 -0.88 -3.11
CA LYS A 97 18.16 -0.68 -1.74
C LYS A 97 17.65 0.75 -1.53
N SER A 98 18.36 1.76 -2.06
CA SER A 98 18.01 3.17 -1.90
C SER A 98 16.71 3.59 -2.61
N SER A 99 16.21 2.80 -3.56
CA SER A 99 15.04 3.13 -4.37
C SER A 99 13.84 2.21 -4.15
N VAL A 100 13.96 1.20 -3.27
CA VAL A 100 12.94 0.17 -3.07
C VAL A 100 12.35 0.18 -1.66
N VAL A 101 11.02 0.14 -1.57
CA VAL A 101 10.24 0.09 -0.31
C VAL A 101 9.52 -1.27 -0.19
N ALA A 102 9.50 -1.84 1.01
CA ALA A 102 8.62 -2.97 1.31
C ALA A 102 7.22 -2.47 1.66
N VAL A 103 6.18 -2.91 0.96
CA VAL A 103 4.78 -2.66 1.32
C VAL A 103 4.28 -3.88 2.09
N VAL A 104 4.27 -3.78 3.42
CA VAL A 104 4.06 -4.91 4.34
C VAL A 104 2.64 -4.89 4.89
N THR A 105 1.97 -6.03 4.85
CA THR A 105 0.63 -6.24 5.43
C THR A 105 0.50 -7.64 6.03
N ASP A 106 -0.44 -7.81 6.96
CA ASP A 106 -0.94 -9.13 7.40
C ASP A 106 -2.36 -9.42 6.86
N GLY A 107 -2.96 -8.48 6.12
CA GLY A 107 -4.30 -8.61 5.54
C GLY A 107 -5.45 -8.52 6.54
N THR A 108 -5.20 -8.00 7.75
CA THR A 108 -6.21 -8.00 8.83
C THR A 108 -7.13 -6.77 8.85
N ALA A 109 -6.86 -5.75 8.04
CA ALA A 109 -7.70 -4.56 7.93
C ALA A 109 -7.78 -4.03 6.49
N VAL A 110 -7.97 -4.92 5.52
CA VAL A 110 -7.96 -4.56 4.10
C VAL A 110 -9.18 -3.71 3.75
N LEU A 111 -8.95 -2.43 3.46
CA LEU A 111 -9.99 -1.47 3.07
C LEU A 111 -11.17 -1.48 4.08
N GLY A 112 -12.40 -1.64 3.58
CA GLY A 112 -13.60 -1.86 4.40
C GLY A 112 -13.99 -3.33 4.56
N LEU A 113 -13.15 -4.26 4.09
CA LEU A 113 -13.42 -5.71 4.08
C LEU A 113 -13.03 -6.38 5.40
N GLY A 114 -12.12 -5.75 6.16
CA GLY A 114 -11.65 -6.26 7.44
C GLY A 114 -10.57 -7.32 7.26
N ASP A 115 -10.61 -8.35 8.09
CA ASP A 115 -9.65 -9.44 8.07
C ASP A 115 -10.03 -10.47 7.00
N ILE A 116 -9.30 -10.43 5.89
CA ILE A 116 -9.47 -11.34 4.74
C ILE A 116 -8.21 -12.17 4.50
N GLY A 117 -7.19 -12.02 5.34
CA GLY A 117 -5.92 -12.72 5.25
C GLY A 117 -4.93 -12.15 4.22
N PRO A 118 -3.68 -12.62 4.26
CA PRO A 118 -2.56 -12.06 3.50
C PRO A 118 -2.74 -12.22 1.99
N GLU A 119 -3.16 -13.38 1.49
CA GLU A 119 -3.27 -13.63 0.04
C GLU A 119 -4.36 -12.75 -0.59
N ALA A 120 -5.51 -12.59 0.09
CA ALA A 120 -6.60 -11.75 -0.41
C ALA A 120 -6.27 -10.25 -0.37
N SER A 121 -5.24 -9.85 0.40
CA SER A 121 -4.74 -8.47 0.43
C SER A 121 -3.85 -8.10 -0.77
N LEU A 122 -3.25 -9.09 -1.44
CA LEU A 122 -2.24 -8.87 -2.49
C LEU A 122 -2.71 -7.91 -3.61
N PRO A 123 -3.96 -7.97 -4.11
CA PRO A 123 -4.43 -6.98 -5.08
C PRO A 123 -4.30 -5.55 -4.57
N VAL A 124 -4.57 -5.28 -3.28
CA VAL A 124 -4.42 -3.94 -2.71
C VAL A 124 -2.94 -3.57 -2.62
N MET A 125 -2.09 -4.48 -2.16
CA MET A 125 -0.65 -4.25 -2.02
C MET A 125 0.06 -4.02 -3.35
N GLU A 126 -0.27 -4.79 -4.39
CA GLU A 126 0.17 -4.52 -5.76
C GLU A 126 -0.32 -3.15 -6.25
N GLY A 127 -1.55 -2.78 -5.88
CA GLY A 127 -2.11 -1.46 -6.14
C GLY A 127 -1.25 -0.35 -5.52
N LYS A 128 -0.89 -0.49 -4.24
CA LYS A 128 -0.01 0.47 -3.56
C LYS A 128 1.37 0.53 -4.22
N ALA A 129 1.94 -0.61 -4.60
CA ALA A 129 3.25 -0.66 -5.24
C ALA A 129 3.27 0.07 -6.60
N ILE A 130 2.24 -0.09 -7.44
CA ILE A 130 2.17 0.67 -8.70
C ILE A 130 1.96 2.17 -8.45
N LEU A 131 1.26 2.57 -7.38
CA LEU A 131 1.10 4.00 -7.03
C LEU A 131 2.43 4.62 -6.58
N PHE A 132 3.23 3.90 -5.77
CA PHE A 132 4.60 4.30 -5.43
C PHE A 132 5.43 4.56 -6.69
N LYS A 133 5.35 3.66 -7.68
CA LYS A 133 6.11 3.81 -8.92
C LYS A 133 5.61 4.96 -9.79
N GLN A 134 4.30 5.04 -10.03
CA GLN A 134 3.72 6.00 -10.97
C GLN A 134 3.79 7.44 -10.46
N PHE A 135 3.57 7.66 -9.16
CA PHE A 135 3.50 9.01 -8.60
C PHE A 135 4.74 9.42 -7.81
N GLY A 136 5.45 8.46 -7.22
CA GLY A 136 6.67 8.72 -6.43
C GLY A 136 7.97 8.40 -7.16
N GLY A 137 7.94 7.65 -8.27
CA GLY A 137 9.14 7.11 -8.90
C GLY A 137 9.86 6.07 -8.03
N VAL A 138 9.19 5.54 -7.00
CA VAL A 138 9.74 4.60 -6.01
C VAL A 138 9.38 3.17 -6.40
N ASP A 139 10.35 2.27 -6.40
CA ASP A 139 10.07 0.84 -6.57
C ASP A 139 9.50 0.28 -5.26
N ALA A 140 8.51 -0.60 -5.36
CA ALA A 140 7.83 -1.12 -4.19
C ALA A 140 7.55 -2.62 -4.36
N VAL A 141 7.74 -3.37 -3.27
CA VAL A 141 7.52 -4.83 -3.24
C VAL A 141 6.43 -5.14 -2.20
N PRO A 142 5.26 -5.65 -2.63
CA PRO A 142 4.26 -6.26 -1.76
C PRO A 142 4.82 -7.42 -0.96
N ILE A 143 4.63 -7.39 0.36
CA ILE A 143 5.02 -8.43 1.30
C ILE A 143 3.80 -8.71 2.20
N ALA A 144 3.00 -9.71 1.82
CA ALA A 144 1.89 -10.19 2.64
C ALA A 144 2.40 -11.30 3.58
N LEU A 145 2.29 -11.08 4.88
CA LEU A 145 2.80 -11.99 5.92
C LEU A 145 1.67 -12.87 6.47
N ASP A 146 1.85 -14.19 6.43
CA ASP A 146 0.94 -15.15 7.04
C ASP A 146 1.21 -15.31 8.55
N CYS A 147 1.15 -14.19 9.27
CA CYS A 147 1.25 -14.13 10.71
C CYS A 147 0.57 -12.85 11.24
N THR A 148 0.00 -12.94 12.44
CA THR A 148 -0.67 -11.80 13.10
C THR A 148 -0.05 -11.44 14.46
N GLY A 149 0.95 -12.20 14.92
CA GLY A 149 1.70 -11.89 16.12
C GLY A 149 2.53 -10.62 15.94
N VAL A 150 2.40 -9.64 16.84
CA VAL A 150 3.16 -8.37 16.78
C VAL A 150 4.67 -8.64 16.68
N ASP A 151 5.21 -9.47 17.57
CA ASP A 151 6.65 -9.76 17.61
C ASP A 151 7.12 -10.57 16.39
N GLU A 152 6.25 -11.42 15.85
CA GLU A 152 6.55 -12.23 14.65
C GLU A 152 6.63 -11.36 13.40
N ILE A 153 5.67 -10.44 13.23
CA ILE A 153 5.69 -9.44 12.16
C ILE A 153 6.94 -8.56 12.28
N VAL A 154 7.21 -8.03 13.48
CA VAL A 154 8.37 -7.14 13.72
C VAL A 154 9.67 -7.87 13.39
N GLU A 155 9.87 -9.09 13.89
CA GLU A 155 11.10 -9.84 13.64
C GLU A 155 11.26 -10.22 12.17
N THR A 156 10.16 -10.57 11.50
CA THR A 156 10.18 -10.87 10.06
C THR A 156 10.58 -9.65 9.24
N VAL A 157 9.96 -8.49 9.50
CA VAL A 157 10.30 -7.24 8.79
C VAL A 157 11.73 -6.80 9.09
N VAL A 158 12.21 -6.96 10.33
CA VAL A 158 13.61 -6.64 10.67
C VAL A 158 14.60 -7.50 9.89
N ARG A 159 14.30 -8.79 9.69
CA ARG A 159 15.15 -9.68 8.86
C ARG A 159 15.11 -9.34 7.38
N LEU A 160 14.02 -8.77 6.89
CA LEU A 160 13.87 -8.32 5.50
C LEU A 160 14.53 -6.95 5.25
N ALA A 161 14.65 -6.11 6.27
CA ALA A 161 15.14 -4.73 6.17
C ALA A 161 16.46 -4.52 5.41
N PRO A 162 17.46 -5.44 5.42
CA PRO A 162 18.66 -5.30 4.60
C PRO A 162 18.37 -5.10 3.10
N SER A 163 17.27 -5.66 2.58
CA SER A 163 16.88 -5.57 1.17
C SER A 163 16.17 -4.27 0.77
N PHE A 164 15.73 -3.45 1.72
CA PHE A 164 14.87 -2.29 1.46
C PHE A 164 15.45 -0.98 2.00
N GLY A 165 15.06 0.13 1.39
CA GLY A 165 15.39 1.50 1.81
C GLY A 165 14.33 2.13 2.69
N GLY A 166 13.16 1.50 2.79
CA GLY A 166 12.07 1.90 3.70
C GLY A 166 11.01 0.81 3.80
N VAL A 167 10.13 0.96 4.80
CA VAL A 167 8.99 0.07 5.07
C VAL A 167 7.71 0.89 5.10
N ASN A 168 6.74 0.52 4.28
CA ASN A 168 5.38 1.02 4.30
C ASN A 168 4.47 -0.06 4.89
N LEU A 169 3.94 0.17 6.09
CA LEU A 169 2.93 -0.70 6.71
C LEU A 169 1.55 -0.33 6.16
N GLU A 170 0.77 -1.34 5.79
CA GLU A 170 -0.52 -1.18 5.13
C GLU A 170 -1.55 -2.19 5.64
N ASP A 171 -2.80 -1.77 5.82
CA ASP A 171 -3.95 -2.65 6.08
C ASP A 171 -3.76 -3.61 7.29
N ILE A 172 -3.07 -3.13 8.35
CA ILE A 172 -2.89 -3.88 9.62
C ILE A 172 -3.89 -3.35 10.66
N SER A 173 -4.63 -4.26 11.30
CA SER A 173 -5.66 -3.88 12.26
C SER A 173 -5.12 -3.22 13.54
N ALA A 174 -5.86 -2.21 14.01
CA ALA A 174 -5.68 -1.63 15.34
C ALA A 174 -6.15 -2.60 16.43
N PRO A 175 -5.53 -2.59 17.64
CA PRO A 175 -4.46 -1.69 18.06
C PRO A 175 -3.04 -2.17 17.69
N ARG A 176 -2.89 -3.39 17.13
CA ARG A 176 -1.58 -4.01 16.87
C ARG A 176 -0.69 -3.17 15.96
N CYS A 177 -1.28 -2.50 14.97
CA CYS A 177 -0.58 -1.62 14.05
C CYS A 177 0.29 -0.56 14.74
N PHE A 178 -0.17 -0.01 15.87
CA PHE A 178 0.58 1.01 16.62
C PHE A 178 1.84 0.44 17.27
N GLU A 179 1.74 -0.76 17.84
CA GLU A 179 2.87 -1.41 18.50
C GLU A 179 3.89 -1.92 17.48
N ILE A 180 3.43 -2.49 16.37
CA ILE A 180 4.27 -2.94 15.25
C ILE A 180 5.08 -1.77 14.71
N GLU A 181 4.41 -0.65 14.38
CA GLU A 181 5.07 0.54 13.86
C GLU A 181 6.13 1.07 14.83
N ARG A 182 5.79 1.25 16.10
CA ARG A 182 6.72 1.75 17.13
C ARG A 182 7.95 0.83 17.24
N LYS A 183 7.74 -0.48 17.38
CA LYS A 183 8.84 -1.45 17.51
C LYS A 183 9.74 -1.48 16.28
N LEU A 184 9.17 -1.31 15.08
CA LEU A 184 9.96 -1.24 13.86
C LEU A 184 10.78 0.06 13.79
N GLN A 185 10.19 1.20 14.12
CA GLN A 185 10.89 2.49 14.19
C GLN A 185 12.04 2.47 15.22
N GLU A 186 11.88 1.73 16.33
CA GLU A 186 12.93 1.57 17.35
C GLU A 186 14.07 0.64 16.90
N ARG A 187 13.79 -0.33 16.01
CA ARG A 187 14.74 -1.39 15.63
C ARG A 187 15.40 -1.21 14.27
N LEU A 188 14.89 -0.33 13.42
CA LEU A 188 15.34 -0.15 12.04
C LEU A 188 15.99 1.20 11.82
N ASP A 189 17.10 1.18 11.10
CA ASP A 189 17.81 2.38 10.63
C ASP A 189 17.23 2.94 9.31
N ILE A 190 16.14 2.35 8.82
CA ILE A 190 15.40 2.78 7.62
C ILE A 190 14.03 3.34 8.03
N PRO A 191 13.46 4.31 7.28
CA PRO A 191 12.15 4.87 7.60
C PRO A 191 11.05 3.81 7.58
N VAL A 192 10.20 3.83 8.61
CA VAL A 192 8.99 3.01 8.72
C VAL A 192 7.80 3.95 8.82
N PHE A 193 6.81 3.75 7.95
CA PHE A 193 5.64 4.59 7.81
C PHE A 193 4.39 3.73 7.69
N HIS A 194 3.38 3.97 8.52
CA HIS A 194 2.06 3.37 8.34
C HIS A 194 1.12 4.32 7.57
N ASP A 195 0.72 3.94 6.34
CA ASP A 195 -0.04 4.83 5.44
C ASP A 195 -1.45 5.12 5.96
N ASP A 196 -2.17 4.10 6.44
CA ASP A 196 -3.53 4.28 6.99
C ASP A 196 -3.58 5.23 8.19
N GLN A 197 -2.47 5.34 8.93
CA GLN A 197 -2.34 6.28 10.04
C GLN A 197 -1.92 7.66 9.54
N HIS A 198 -0.64 7.79 9.17
CA HIS A 198 0.00 9.08 8.93
C HIS A 198 -0.36 9.64 7.55
N GLY A 199 -0.46 8.79 6.53
CA GLY A 199 -0.88 9.20 5.19
C GLY A 199 -2.26 9.85 5.23
N THR A 200 -3.22 9.18 5.86
CA THR A 200 -4.57 9.71 6.09
C THR A 200 -4.55 11.02 6.89
N ALA A 201 -3.74 11.11 7.95
CA ALA A 201 -3.62 12.31 8.77
C ALA A 201 -3.04 13.51 8.00
N ILE A 202 -1.99 13.29 7.20
CA ILE A 202 -1.33 14.30 6.37
C ILE A 202 -2.32 14.90 5.36
N VAL A 203 -3.03 14.07 4.60
CA VAL A 203 -3.97 14.56 3.57
C VAL A 203 -5.18 15.24 4.20
N THR A 204 -5.66 14.74 5.35
CA THR A 204 -6.77 15.35 6.10
C THR A 204 -6.39 16.75 6.60
N LEU A 205 -5.21 16.90 7.21
CA LEU A 205 -4.71 18.19 7.67
C LEU A 205 -4.49 19.16 6.50
N ALA A 206 -3.96 18.70 5.37
CA ALA A 206 -3.78 19.53 4.19
C ALA A 206 -5.13 20.03 3.63
N ALA A 207 -6.13 19.16 3.55
CA ALA A 207 -7.48 19.54 3.14
C ALA A 207 -8.10 20.57 4.09
N LEU A 208 -7.96 20.36 5.41
CA LEU A 208 -8.49 21.28 6.41
C LEU A 208 -7.82 22.65 6.39
N ARG A 209 -6.50 22.70 6.18
CA ARG A 209 -5.76 23.97 5.97
C ARG A 209 -6.29 24.76 4.77
N ASN A 210 -6.58 24.08 3.67
CA ASN A 210 -7.16 24.71 2.48
C ASN A 210 -8.59 25.22 2.75
N ALA A 211 -9.41 24.45 3.47
CA ALA A 211 -10.76 24.87 3.85
C ALA A 211 -10.75 26.08 4.81
N ALA A 212 -9.83 26.10 5.77
CA ALA A 212 -9.62 27.23 6.67
C ALA A 212 -9.27 28.49 5.87
N LYS A 213 -8.28 28.40 4.97
CA LYS A 213 -7.87 29.50 4.08
C LYS A 213 -9.03 30.01 3.22
N LEU A 214 -9.81 29.11 2.61
CA LEU A 214 -10.95 29.47 1.77
C LEU A 214 -12.02 30.25 2.54
N THR A 215 -12.19 29.95 3.83
CA THR A 215 -13.21 30.59 4.68
C THR A 215 -12.67 31.74 5.53
N GLY A 216 -11.42 32.16 5.31
CA GLY A 216 -10.78 33.25 6.06
C GLY A 216 -10.53 32.93 7.53
N ARG A 217 -10.44 31.65 7.89
CA ARG A 217 -10.19 31.15 9.25
C ARG A 217 -8.80 30.56 9.39
N THR A 218 -8.31 30.49 10.62
CA THR A 218 -7.14 29.71 11.02
C THR A 218 -7.58 28.35 11.59
N LEU A 219 -6.66 27.40 11.74
CA LEU A 219 -6.98 26.11 12.37
C LEU A 219 -7.46 26.28 13.83
N GLY A 220 -6.92 27.27 14.54
CA GLY A 220 -7.32 27.59 15.91
C GLY A 220 -8.77 28.07 16.05
N ASP A 221 -9.38 28.55 14.96
CA ASP A 221 -10.79 28.96 14.94
C ASP A 221 -11.75 27.77 14.76
N LEU A 222 -11.22 26.58 14.45
CA LEU A 222 -12.02 25.41 14.08
C LEU A 222 -12.24 24.48 15.27
N ARG A 223 -13.40 23.82 15.25
CA ARG A 223 -13.71 22.66 16.09
C ARG A 223 -13.98 21.48 15.19
N ALA A 224 -13.32 20.36 15.46
CA ALA A 224 -13.42 19.14 14.66
C ALA A 224 -14.09 18.01 15.45
N VAL A 225 -14.93 17.24 14.77
CA VAL A 225 -15.46 15.97 15.29
C VAL A 225 -14.93 14.85 14.39
N ILE A 226 -14.24 13.89 14.98
CA ILE A 226 -13.72 12.70 14.32
C ILE A 226 -14.61 11.52 14.69
N SER A 227 -15.31 10.98 13.70
CA SER A 227 -16.12 9.77 13.86
C SER A 227 -15.28 8.54 13.52
N GLY A 228 -14.78 7.86 14.55
CA GLY A 228 -13.88 6.71 14.47
C GLY A 228 -12.62 6.90 15.30
N ALA A 229 -12.38 6.00 16.25
CA ALA A 229 -11.18 5.97 17.12
C ALA A 229 -10.19 4.85 16.73
N GLY A 230 -10.16 4.48 15.44
CA GLY A 230 -9.19 3.51 14.90
C GLY A 230 -7.85 4.17 14.52
N ALA A 231 -7.00 3.42 13.82
CA ALA A 231 -5.67 3.84 13.35
C ALA A 231 -5.66 5.26 12.76
N ALA A 232 -6.46 5.50 11.71
CA ALA A 232 -6.58 6.81 11.06
C ALA A 232 -7.10 7.90 12.00
N GLY A 233 -8.18 7.64 12.74
CA GLY A 233 -8.83 8.64 13.60
C GLY A 233 -7.91 9.14 14.72
N VAL A 234 -7.16 8.23 15.33
CA VAL A 234 -6.15 8.56 16.36
C VAL A 234 -5.01 9.39 15.77
N ALA A 235 -4.50 9.02 14.59
CA ALA A 235 -3.43 9.77 13.92
C ALA A 235 -3.90 11.17 13.49
N ILE A 236 -5.09 11.29 12.89
CA ILE A 236 -5.70 12.58 12.54
C ILE A 236 -5.82 13.47 13.79
N ALA A 237 -6.35 12.94 14.89
CA ALA A 237 -6.52 13.72 16.13
C ALA A 237 -5.18 14.30 16.61
N LYS A 238 -4.12 13.48 16.63
CA LYS A 238 -2.76 13.91 17.01
C LYS A 238 -2.23 15.01 16.08
N PHE A 239 -2.33 14.81 14.77
CA PHE A 239 -1.85 15.78 13.77
C PHE A 239 -2.61 17.10 13.83
N LEU A 240 -3.93 17.07 14.05
CA LEU A 240 -4.74 18.27 14.19
C LEU A 240 -4.37 19.05 15.46
N LEU A 241 -4.16 18.35 16.58
CA LEU A 241 -3.71 18.95 17.84
C LEU A 241 -2.34 19.61 17.68
N GLU A 242 -1.37 18.90 17.09
CA GLU A 242 -0.03 19.43 16.84
C GLU A 242 -0.04 20.62 15.86
N ALA A 243 -0.96 20.61 14.88
CA ALA A 243 -1.16 21.71 13.96
C ALA A 243 -1.90 22.92 14.55
N GLY A 244 -2.36 22.85 15.81
CA GLY A 244 -3.03 23.94 16.50
C GLY A 244 -4.51 24.11 16.15
N ILE A 245 -5.24 23.00 15.92
CA ILE A 245 -6.71 23.02 15.88
C ILE A 245 -7.27 23.59 17.20
N GLY A 246 -8.36 24.34 17.14
CA GLY A 246 -8.97 24.95 18.33
C GLY A 246 -9.58 23.95 19.31
N ASP A 247 -10.32 22.97 18.78
CA ASP A 247 -10.96 21.92 19.57
C ASP A 247 -11.12 20.64 18.75
N VAL A 248 -11.04 19.47 19.38
CA VAL A 248 -11.24 18.17 18.74
C VAL A 248 -11.99 17.22 19.67
N ALA A 249 -13.06 16.62 19.16
CA ALA A 249 -13.76 15.53 19.81
C ALA A 249 -13.64 14.27 18.95
N VAL A 250 -13.34 13.13 19.58
CA VAL A 250 -13.30 11.82 18.90
C VAL A 250 -14.44 10.96 19.45
N ALA A 251 -15.15 10.27 18.57
CA ALA A 251 -16.17 9.30 18.94
C ALA A 251 -15.83 7.92 18.39
N ASP A 252 -16.06 6.88 19.20
CA ASP A 252 -16.04 5.48 18.77
C ASP A 252 -17.49 4.96 18.62
N ARG A 253 -17.64 3.65 18.38
CA ARG A 253 -18.96 3.01 18.24
C ARG A 253 -19.84 3.08 19.49
N LYS A 254 -19.27 3.41 20.64
CA LYS A 254 -19.94 3.48 21.95
C LYS A 254 -20.17 4.93 22.42
N GLY A 255 -19.67 5.93 21.68
CA GLY A 255 -19.91 7.34 21.94
C GLY A 255 -18.64 8.18 21.96
N ILE A 256 -18.70 9.34 22.58
CA ILE A 256 -17.54 10.24 22.72
C ILE A 256 -16.46 9.56 23.58
N VAL A 257 -15.22 9.62 23.12
CA VAL A 257 -14.05 9.21 23.89
C VAL A 257 -13.77 10.28 24.95
N SER A 258 -13.85 9.90 26.22
CA SER A 258 -13.62 10.80 27.36
C SER A 258 -12.92 10.05 28.50
N ALA A 259 -12.39 10.80 29.46
CA ALA A 259 -11.75 10.23 30.66
C ALA A 259 -12.74 9.46 31.57
N ASP A 260 -14.05 9.65 31.37
CA ASP A 260 -15.11 8.96 32.13
C ASP A 260 -15.48 7.59 31.52
N ARG A 261 -14.82 7.17 30.42
CA ARG A 261 -15.02 5.87 29.77
C ARG A 261 -14.03 4.84 30.34
N ASP A 262 -14.54 3.87 31.09
CA ASP A 262 -13.74 2.80 31.70
C ASP A 262 -13.35 1.66 30.74
N ASP A 263 -13.86 1.69 29.50
CA ASP A 263 -13.71 0.62 28.50
C ASP A 263 -12.73 0.96 27.38
N LEU A 264 -11.94 2.02 27.55
CA LEU A 264 -10.82 2.37 26.67
C LEU A 264 -9.61 1.48 27.00
N THR A 265 -9.02 0.89 25.97
CA THR A 265 -7.88 -0.05 26.05
C THR A 265 -6.67 0.49 25.33
#